data_AF-A0A842V1T8-F1
#
_entry.id   AF-A0A842V1T8-F1
#
_cell.length_a   1.000
_cell.length_b   1.000
_cell.length_c   1.000
_cell.angle_alpha   90.00
_cell.angle_beta   90.00
_cell.angle_gamma   90.00
#
_symmetry.space_group_name_H-M   'P 1'
#
loop_
_entity.id
_entity.type
_entity.pdbx_description
1 polymer ?
#
loop_
_entity_poly.entity_id
_entity_poly.type
_entity_poly.pdbx_seq_one_letter_code
_entity_poly.pdbx_strand_id
1 'polypeptide(L)'
;MIETVVQHLMIAWEIFIHPWTLRRSLWMILPLMLILVFIHLYFGRHRSEELGWNSAFSNSISLLWICMILSRFLFENYSWSEMLSEPQAMKSLIIIGILVSWVLVLLVLNYFHVMPKRLAFMLSSSDSVYVMAYIVISVIVDGFPLDQKTLIASLALFVIMLSVLQVIKHIIPMTRSAKQVLREREKRDKKEKAGKKAAETRKLKKKGPWARKLLDIRKKFYKMIKSINGDKD
;
A
#
# COMPACT_ATOMS: atom_id res chain seq x y z
N MET A 1 -6.95 25.33 -15.28
CA MET A 1 -6.26 24.04 -15.03
C MET A 1 -5.14 24.18 -13.99
N ILE A 2 -4.24 25.15 -14.11
CA ILE A 2 -3.16 25.35 -13.11
C ILE A 2 -3.74 25.75 -11.74
N GLU A 3 -4.64 26.72 -11.69
CA GLU A 3 -5.28 27.19 -10.45
C GLU A 3 -6.00 26.06 -9.69
N THR A 4 -6.73 25.21 -10.41
CA THR A 4 -7.40 24.05 -9.83
C THR A 4 -6.39 23.08 -9.23
N VAL A 5 -5.26 22.81 -9.89
CA VAL A 5 -4.22 21.92 -9.34
C VAL A 5 -3.59 22.52 -8.08
N VAL A 6 -3.27 23.82 -8.11
CA VAL A 6 -2.70 24.53 -6.95
C VAL A 6 -3.66 24.48 -5.77
N GLN A 7 -4.97 24.67 -5.98
CA GLN A 7 -5.96 24.56 -4.91
C GLN A 7 -5.98 23.17 -4.24
N HIS A 8 -5.95 22.08 -5.02
CA HIS A 8 -5.90 20.73 -4.44
C HIS A 8 -4.60 20.48 -3.68
N LEU A 9 -3.47 21.02 -4.15
CA LEU A 9 -2.19 20.92 -3.45
C LEU A 9 -2.18 21.71 -2.14
N MET A 10 -2.82 22.89 -2.09
CA MET A 10 -2.97 23.65 -0.85
C MET A 10 -3.82 22.89 0.17
N ILE A 11 -4.96 22.32 -0.24
CA ILE A 11 -5.80 21.51 0.65
C ILE A 11 -5.03 20.28 1.14
N ALA A 12 -4.28 19.60 0.26
CA ALA A 12 -3.45 18.46 0.65
C ALA A 12 -2.36 18.85 1.66
N TRP A 13 -1.75 20.02 1.47
CA TRP A 13 -0.78 20.58 2.43
C TRP A 13 -1.43 20.91 3.77
N GLU A 14 -2.63 21.49 3.77
CA GLU A 14 -3.39 21.77 4.99
C GLU A 14 -3.70 20.46 5.73
N ILE A 15 -4.25 19.45 5.06
CA ILE A 15 -4.51 18.12 5.65
C ILE A 15 -3.23 17.53 6.25
N PHE A 16 -2.08 17.75 5.61
CA PHE A 16 -0.80 17.25 6.09
C PHE A 16 -0.19 18.04 7.25
N ILE A 17 -0.37 19.36 7.32
CA ILE A 17 0.28 20.16 8.37
C ILE A 17 -0.60 20.29 9.62
N HIS A 18 -1.92 20.31 9.42
CA HIS A 18 -2.88 20.69 10.45
C HIS A 18 -2.85 19.77 11.69
N PRO A 19 -2.71 18.43 11.58
CA PRO A 19 -2.64 17.57 12.76
C PRO A 19 -1.39 17.78 13.62
N TRP A 20 -0.34 18.38 13.08
CA TRP A 20 0.88 18.72 13.83
C TRP A 20 0.73 20.05 14.59
N THR A 21 -0.22 20.88 14.17
CA THR A 21 -0.50 22.17 14.81
C THR A 21 -1.63 22.07 15.83
N LEU A 22 -2.62 21.19 15.60
CA LEU A 22 -3.73 21.00 16.52
C LEU A 22 -3.45 19.90 17.53
N ARG A 23 -3.53 20.26 18.82
CA ARG A 23 -3.31 19.34 19.95
C ARG A 23 -4.23 18.12 19.90
N ARG A 24 -5.46 18.25 19.39
CA ARG A 24 -6.47 17.17 19.40
C ARG A 24 -6.06 15.98 18.52
N SER A 25 -5.75 16.23 17.26
CA SER A 25 -5.38 15.20 16.28
C SER A 25 -3.96 14.67 16.51
N LEU A 26 -3.07 15.52 17.02
CA LEU A 26 -1.68 15.13 17.32
C LEU A 26 -1.60 13.89 18.21
N TRP A 27 -2.40 13.80 19.28
CA TRP A 27 -2.36 12.65 20.20
C TRP A 27 -2.87 11.35 19.59
N MET A 28 -3.72 11.43 18.56
CA MET A 28 -4.21 10.26 17.83
C MET A 28 -3.19 9.81 16.78
N ILE A 29 -2.58 10.77 16.08
CA ILE A 29 -1.68 10.52 14.95
C ILE A 29 -0.25 10.17 15.39
N LEU A 30 0.28 10.83 16.41
CA LEU A 30 1.66 10.64 16.87
C LEU A 30 2.02 9.15 17.12
N PRO A 31 1.23 8.36 17.87
CA PRO A 31 1.55 6.94 18.06
C PRO A 31 1.52 6.16 16.74
N LEU A 32 0.59 6.45 15.83
CA LEU A 32 0.51 5.81 14.51
C LEU A 32 1.76 6.09 13.67
N MET A 33 2.23 7.34 13.68
CA MET A 33 3.41 7.76 12.94
C MET A 33 4.69 7.15 13.52
N LEU A 34 4.80 7.05 14.85
CA LEU A 34 5.92 6.36 15.49
C LEU A 34 5.95 4.88 15.09
N ILE A 35 4.81 4.19 15.18
CA ILE A 35 4.69 2.79 14.76
C ILE A 35 5.09 2.63 13.29
N LEU A 36 4.58 3.50 12.40
CA LEU A 36 4.90 3.49 10.98
C LEU A 36 6.40 3.65 10.73
N VAL A 37 7.06 4.58 11.42
CA VAL A 37 8.51 4.80 11.33
C VAL A 37 9.28 3.55 11.80
N PHE A 38 8.94 2.99 12.97
CA PHE A 38 9.62 1.80 13.48
C PHE A 38 9.44 0.58 12.57
N ILE A 39 8.23 0.36 12.05
CA ILE A 39 7.95 -0.71 11.08
C ILE A 39 8.79 -0.51 9.81
N HIS A 40 8.92 0.72 9.32
CA HIS A 40 9.74 1.02 8.14
C HIS A 40 11.23 0.80 8.38
N LEU A 41 11.75 1.24 9.54
CA LEU A 41 13.13 0.98 9.93
C LEU A 41 13.40 -0.52 10.01
N TYR A 42 12.48 -1.26 10.64
CA TYR A 42 12.56 -2.71 10.77
C TYR A 42 12.57 -3.42 9.41
N PHE A 43 11.51 -3.27 8.59
CA PHE A 43 11.44 -3.95 7.30
C PHE A 43 12.43 -3.42 6.26
N GLY A 44 12.86 -2.16 6.38
CA GLY A 44 13.96 -1.60 5.58
C GLY A 44 15.28 -2.32 5.85
N ARG A 45 15.52 -2.68 7.11
CA ARG A 45 16.70 -3.41 7.57
C ARG A 45 16.62 -4.92 7.28
N HIS A 46 15.41 -5.49 7.42
CA HIS A 46 15.08 -6.92 7.32
C HIS A 46 14.33 -7.29 6.02
N ARG A 47 14.76 -6.78 4.86
CA ARG A 47 14.04 -6.97 3.57
C ARG A 47 13.84 -8.43 3.10
N SER A 48 14.55 -9.39 3.69
CA SER A 48 14.36 -10.81 3.41
C SER A 48 13.11 -11.41 4.07
N GLU A 49 12.56 -10.71 5.07
CA GLU A 49 11.33 -11.10 5.74
C GLU A 49 10.13 -10.60 4.92
N GLU A 50 9.21 -11.52 4.64
CA GLU A 50 7.98 -11.22 3.94
C GLU A 50 6.88 -10.90 4.96
N LEU A 51 6.00 -9.95 4.62
CA LEU A 51 4.78 -9.73 5.38
C LEU A 51 4.00 -11.04 5.45
N GLY A 52 3.82 -11.53 6.67
CA GLY A 52 3.01 -12.72 6.93
C GLY A 52 1.53 -12.36 7.06
N TRP A 53 0.69 -13.38 7.02
CA TRP A 53 -0.75 -13.24 7.30
C TRP A 53 -1.02 -12.67 8.70
N ASN A 54 -0.20 -13.02 9.69
CA ASN A 54 -0.26 -12.42 11.02
C ASN A 54 -0.10 -10.89 10.96
N SER A 55 0.86 -10.39 10.18
CA SER A 55 1.06 -8.94 10.02
C SER A 55 -0.12 -8.27 9.33
N ALA A 56 -0.65 -8.88 8.25
CA ALA A 56 -1.83 -8.36 7.55
C ALA A 56 -3.08 -8.30 8.47
N PHE A 57 -3.28 -9.35 9.27
CA PHE A 57 -4.34 -9.42 10.26
C PHE A 57 -4.16 -8.38 11.37
N SER A 58 -2.96 -8.25 11.95
CA SER A 58 -2.64 -7.22 12.97
C SER A 58 -2.80 -5.79 12.44
N ASN A 59 -2.46 -5.53 11.19
CA ASN A 59 -2.71 -4.22 10.56
C ASN A 59 -4.21 -3.95 10.42
N SER A 60 -5.02 -4.97 10.13
CA SER A 60 -6.48 -4.85 10.09
C SER A 60 -7.06 -4.54 11.48
N ILE A 61 -6.53 -5.16 12.54
CA ILE A 61 -6.89 -4.82 13.94
C ILE A 61 -6.50 -3.37 14.27
N SER A 62 -5.33 -2.91 13.82
CA SER A 62 -4.90 -1.52 14.02
C SER A 62 -5.89 -0.56 13.37
N LEU A 63 -6.36 -0.87 12.15
CA LEU A 63 -7.38 -0.08 11.47
C LEU A 63 -8.75 -0.11 12.19
N LEU A 64 -9.12 -1.25 12.80
CA LEU A 64 -10.30 -1.33 13.66
C LEU A 64 -10.19 -0.38 14.86
N TRP A 65 -9.02 -0.33 15.50
CA TRP A 65 -8.76 0.58 16.61
C TRP A 65 -8.89 2.05 16.20
N ILE A 66 -8.41 2.41 15.01
CA ILE A 66 -8.60 3.75 14.44
C ILE A 66 -10.09 4.04 14.23
N CYS A 67 -10.87 3.09 13.70
CA CYS A 67 -12.31 3.26 13.57
C CYS A 67 -12.98 3.51 14.94
N MET A 68 -12.56 2.80 15.99
CA MET A 68 -13.07 3.02 17.35
C MET A 68 -12.73 4.41 17.87
N ILE A 69 -11.52 4.92 17.61
CA ILE A 69 -11.13 6.30 17.99
C ILE A 69 -12.01 7.32 17.29
N LEU A 70 -12.24 7.16 15.98
CA LEU A 70 -13.06 8.08 15.19
C LEU A 70 -14.52 8.05 15.64
N SER A 71 -15.07 6.87 15.88
CA SER A 71 -16.42 6.72 16.45
C SER A 71 -16.52 7.42 17.79
N ARG A 72 -15.56 7.19 18.70
CA ARG A 72 -15.50 7.86 20.00
C ARG A 72 -15.46 9.39 19.84
N PHE A 73 -14.64 9.90 18.93
CA PHE A 73 -14.57 11.33 18.65
C PHE A 73 -15.95 11.89 18.24
N LEU A 74 -16.68 11.20 17.36
CA LEU A 74 -18.03 11.63 17.01
C LEU A 74 -18.96 11.64 18.23
N PHE A 75 -19.00 10.57 19.03
CA PHE A 75 -19.85 10.48 20.21
C PHE A 75 -19.53 11.50 21.31
N GLU A 76 -18.28 11.97 21.38
CA GLU A 76 -17.87 13.02 22.32
C GLU A 76 -18.20 14.44 21.83
N ASN A 77 -18.37 14.66 20.52
CA ASN A 77 -18.56 16.00 19.94
C ASN A 77 -19.97 16.25 19.40
N TYR A 78 -20.77 15.19 19.19
CA TYR A 78 -22.12 15.28 18.66
C TYR A 78 -23.06 14.36 19.43
N SER A 79 -24.25 14.85 19.75
CA SER A 79 -25.38 14.02 20.16
C SER A 79 -25.85 13.12 19.01
N TRP A 80 -26.61 12.07 19.33
CA TRP A 80 -27.16 11.17 18.32
C TRP A 80 -28.04 11.89 17.29
N SER A 81 -28.85 12.88 17.72
CA SER A 81 -29.64 13.71 16.82
C SER A 81 -28.78 14.56 15.90
N GLU A 82 -27.74 15.21 16.44
CA GLU A 82 -26.82 16.04 15.65
C GLU A 82 -26.05 15.21 14.63
N MET A 83 -25.66 13.97 14.95
CA MET A 83 -25.01 13.09 13.97
C MET A 83 -25.87 12.82 12.73
N LEU A 84 -27.20 12.87 12.87
CA LEU A 84 -28.15 12.61 11.79
C LEU A 84 -28.61 13.90 11.10
N SER A 85 -28.60 15.04 11.80
CA SER A 85 -29.05 16.32 11.25
C SER A 85 -27.92 17.19 10.70
N GLU A 86 -26.74 17.18 11.32
CA GLU A 86 -25.59 17.99 10.89
C GLU A 86 -24.88 17.34 9.70
N PRO A 87 -24.81 18.00 8.53
CA PRO A 87 -24.29 17.40 7.31
C PRO A 87 -22.85 16.86 7.44
N GLN A 88 -21.98 17.57 8.17
CA GLN A 88 -20.59 17.15 8.38
C GLN A 88 -20.49 15.93 9.30
N ALA A 89 -21.29 15.88 10.37
CA ALA A 89 -21.32 14.74 11.29
C ALA A 89 -21.88 13.49 10.60
N MET A 90 -22.97 13.64 9.83
CA MET A 90 -23.56 12.54 9.05
C MET A 90 -22.58 11.97 8.01
N LYS A 91 -21.89 12.84 7.26
CA LYS A 91 -20.86 12.39 6.30
C LYS A 91 -19.70 11.67 7.00
N SER A 92 -19.27 12.17 8.16
CA SER A 92 -18.22 11.52 8.97
C SER A 92 -18.68 10.14 9.46
N LEU A 93 -19.92 10.02 9.92
CA LEU A 93 -20.53 8.75 10.33
C LEU A 93 -20.58 7.74 9.18
N ILE A 94 -20.95 8.19 7.97
CA ILE A 94 -20.96 7.34 6.76
C ILE A 94 -19.55 6.85 6.44
N ILE A 95 -18.55 7.72 6.45
CA ILE A 95 -17.14 7.34 6.18
C ILE A 95 -16.65 6.33 7.20
N ILE A 96 -16.91 6.55 8.49
CA ILE A 96 -16.56 5.61 9.55
C ILE A 96 -17.29 4.28 9.36
N GLY A 97 -18.57 4.28 9.00
CA GLY A 97 -19.34 3.06 8.71
C GLY A 97 -18.77 2.26 7.53
N ILE A 98 -18.33 2.94 6.47
CA ILE A 98 -17.63 2.33 5.34
C ILE A 98 -16.29 1.73 5.79
N LEU A 99 -15.51 2.46 6.59
CA LEU A 99 -14.22 1.98 7.10
C LEU A 99 -14.36 0.78 8.03
N VAL A 100 -15.35 0.79 8.94
CA VAL A 100 -15.65 -0.35 9.81
C VAL A 100 -16.01 -1.57 8.97
N SER A 101 -16.90 -1.40 7.99
CA SER A 101 -17.29 -2.47 7.08
C SER A 101 -16.10 -3.02 6.29
N TRP A 102 -15.23 -2.14 5.79
CA TRP A 102 -13.99 -2.50 5.10
C TRP A 102 -13.02 -3.29 6.00
N VAL A 103 -12.83 -2.85 7.24
CA VAL A 103 -12.00 -3.54 8.23
C VAL A 103 -12.52 -4.93 8.53
N LEU A 104 -13.83 -5.09 8.73
CA LEU A 104 -14.44 -6.39 8.99
C LEU A 104 -14.21 -7.34 7.82
N VAL A 105 -14.35 -6.85 6.58
CA VAL A 105 -14.03 -7.62 5.37
C VAL A 105 -12.55 -8.03 5.36
N LEU A 106 -11.62 -7.10 5.63
CA LEU A 106 -10.19 -7.41 5.69
C LEU A 106 -9.85 -8.43 6.78
N LEU A 107 -10.45 -8.33 7.97
CA LEU A 107 -10.25 -9.28 9.07
C LEU A 107 -10.67 -10.69 8.65
N VAL A 108 -11.84 -10.84 8.04
CA VAL A 108 -12.32 -12.14 7.54
C VAL A 108 -11.41 -12.68 6.43
N LEU A 109 -11.08 -11.85 5.43
CA LEU A 109 -10.23 -12.26 4.31
C LEU A 109 -8.82 -12.68 4.77
N ASN A 110 -8.24 -11.95 5.72
CA ASN A 110 -6.92 -12.25 6.27
C ASN A 110 -6.94 -13.46 7.21
N TYR A 111 -7.98 -13.63 8.03
CA TYR A 111 -8.10 -14.78 8.93
C TYR A 111 -8.26 -16.10 8.17
N PHE A 112 -9.10 -16.13 7.14
CA PHE A 112 -9.36 -17.33 6.34
C PHE A 112 -8.42 -17.48 5.14
N HIS A 113 -7.49 -16.55 4.92
CA HIS A 113 -6.55 -16.55 3.78
C HIS A 113 -7.25 -16.68 2.40
N VAL A 114 -8.47 -16.13 2.25
CA VAL A 114 -9.31 -16.32 1.06
C VAL A 114 -8.73 -15.63 -0.18
N MET A 115 -7.99 -14.55 0.02
CA MET A 115 -7.49 -13.69 -1.06
C MET A 115 -6.06 -14.08 -1.49
N PRO A 116 -5.66 -13.88 -2.76
CA PRO A 116 -4.26 -14.02 -3.16
C PRO A 116 -3.34 -13.13 -2.31
N LYS A 117 -2.23 -13.69 -1.82
CA LYS A 117 -1.26 -13.02 -0.94
C LYS A 117 -0.90 -11.60 -1.38
N ARG A 118 -0.68 -11.40 -2.69
CA ARG A 118 -0.31 -10.08 -3.25
C ARG A 118 -1.39 -9.02 -3.00
N LEU A 119 -2.66 -9.38 -3.16
CA LEU A 119 -3.78 -8.46 -2.95
C LEU A 119 -4.01 -8.23 -1.45
N ALA A 120 -4.03 -9.31 -0.66
CA ALA A 120 -4.19 -9.21 0.79
C ALA A 120 -3.12 -8.29 1.42
N PHE A 121 -1.85 -8.50 1.06
CA PHE A 121 -0.75 -7.71 1.62
C PHE A 121 -0.66 -6.30 1.05
N MET A 122 -1.23 -6.03 -0.12
CA MET A 122 -1.33 -4.66 -0.65
C MET A 122 -2.40 -3.86 0.10
N LEU A 123 -3.56 -4.47 0.36
CA LEU A 123 -4.69 -3.84 1.03
C LEU A 123 -4.48 -3.73 2.55
N SER A 124 -3.76 -4.67 3.13
CA SER A 124 -3.45 -4.73 4.58
C SER A 124 -1.98 -4.44 4.88
N SER A 125 -1.26 -3.75 4.00
CA SER A 125 0.09 -3.28 4.31
C SER A 125 0.03 -2.25 5.44
N SER A 126 1.09 -2.19 6.25
CA SER A 126 1.26 -1.15 7.26
C SER A 126 1.14 0.23 6.62
N ASP A 127 1.76 0.40 5.45
CA ASP A 127 1.89 1.68 4.76
C ASP A 127 0.51 2.20 4.37
N SER A 128 -0.32 1.36 3.73
CA SER A 128 -1.69 1.70 3.36
C SER A 128 -2.55 2.00 4.59
N VAL A 129 -2.47 1.16 5.63
CA VAL A 129 -3.29 1.31 6.84
C VAL A 129 -2.97 2.59 7.60
N TYR A 130 -1.69 2.85 7.90
CA TYR A 130 -1.30 4.00 8.70
C TYR A 130 -1.40 5.32 7.94
N VAL A 131 -1.13 5.34 6.62
CA VAL A 131 -1.36 6.55 5.80
C VAL A 131 -2.85 6.85 5.67
N MET A 132 -3.70 5.83 5.45
CA MET A 132 -5.15 6.02 5.43
C MET A 132 -5.65 6.52 6.79
N ALA A 133 -5.16 5.95 7.89
CA ALA A 133 -5.50 6.39 9.24
C ALA A 133 -5.15 7.85 9.48
N TYR A 134 -3.92 8.25 9.12
CA TYR A 134 -3.46 9.63 9.19
C TYR A 134 -4.44 10.56 8.48
N ILE A 135 -4.76 10.27 7.21
CA ILE A 135 -5.63 11.12 6.38
C ILE A 135 -7.05 11.19 6.95
N VAL A 136 -7.64 10.05 7.30
CA VAL A 136 -9.02 10.02 7.81
C VAL A 136 -9.12 10.74 9.16
N ILE A 137 -8.16 10.54 10.07
CA ILE A 137 -8.12 11.28 11.34
C ILE A 137 -8.01 12.77 11.07
N SER A 138 -7.09 13.18 10.20
CA SER A 138 -6.91 14.60 9.84
C SER A 138 -8.22 15.17 9.31
N VAL A 139 -8.85 14.52 8.32
CA VAL A 139 -10.07 15.03 7.69
C VAL A 139 -11.25 15.11 8.67
N ILE A 140 -11.47 14.06 9.48
CA ILE A 140 -12.63 14.00 10.38
C ILE A 140 -12.42 14.82 11.65
N VAL A 141 -11.29 14.65 12.33
CA VAL A 141 -11.05 15.25 13.65
C VAL A 141 -10.76 16.73 13.55
N ASP A 142 -10.08 17.16 12.48
CA ASP A 142 -9.81 18.58 12.25
C ASP A 142 -10.95 19.32 11.54
N GLY A 143 -12.01 18.60 11.15
CA GLY A 143 -13.22 19.20 10.59
C GLY A 143 -13.07 19.72 9.15
N PHE A 144 -12.21 19.10 8.33
CA PHE A 144 -12.12 19.45 6.92
C PHE A 144 -13.46 19.17 6.20
N PRO A 145 -13.91 20.07 5.29
CA PRO A 145 -15.16 19.85 4.56
C PRO A 145 -15.13 18.53 3.78
N LEU A 146 -16.13 17.68 3.99
CA LEU A 146 -16.25 16.40 3.29
C LEU A 146 -16.89 16.61 1.90
N ASP A 147 -16.09 17.13 0.97
CA ASP A 147 -16.46 17.39 -0.42
C ASP A 147 -15.50 16.72 -1.43
N GLN A 148 -15.77 16.91 -2.72
CA GLN A 148 -14.97 16.33 -3.80
C GLN A 148 -13.51 16.84 -3.81
N LYS A 149 -13.26 18.10 -3.41
CA LYS A 149 -11.93 18.69 -3.41
C LYS A 149 -11.07 18.05 -2.33
N THR A 150 -11.62 17.89 -1.12
CA THR A 150 -10.97 17.19 0.00
C THR A 150 -10.70 15.74 -0.35
N LEU A 151 -11.63 15.05 -1.05
CA LEU A 151 -11.41 13.68 -1.53
C LEU A 151 -10.22 13.59 -2.50
N ILE A 152 -10.16 14.45 -3.52
CA ILE A 152 -9.07 14.47 -4.50
C ILE A 152 -7.74 14.81 -3.81
N ALA A 153 -7.72 15.81 -2.92
CA ALA A 153 -6.55 16.20 -2.14
C ALA A 153 -6.06 15.06 -1.24
N SER A 154 -6.98 14.35 -0.58
CA SER A 154 -6.69 13.18 0.26
C SER A 154 -6.09 12.04 -0.56
N LEU A 155 -6.62 11.75 -1.74
CA LEU A 155 -6.07 10.72 -2.64
C LEU A 155 -4.68 11.08 -3.15
N ALA A 156 -4.46 12.35 -3.52
CA ALA A 156 -3.14 12.84 -3.92
C ALA A 156 -2.13 12.72 -2.77
N LEU A 157 -2.52 13.15 -1.56
CA LEU A 157 -1.70 13.04 -0.37
C LEU A 157 -1.36 11.59 -0.03
N PHE A 158 -2.32 10.67 -0.15
CA PHE A 158 -2.11 9.23 0.04
C PHE A 158 -1.01 8.70 -0.88
N VAL A 159 -1.06 9.02 -2.17
CA VAL A 159 -0.04 8.61 -3.16
C VAL A 159 1.32 9.22 -2.84
N ILE A 160 1.37 10.50 -2.48
CA ILE A 160 2.61 11.20 -2.11
C ILE A 160 3.24 10.54 -0.87
N MET A 161 2.47 10.31 0.20
CA MET A 161 2.96 9.71 1.43
C MET A 161 3.47 8.28 1.19
N LEU A 162 2.75 7.45 0.43
CA LEU A 162 3.24 6.11 0.05
C LEU A 162 4.54 6.18 -0.74
N SER A 163 4.68 7.15 -1.64
CA SER A 163 5.92 7.34 -2.42
C SER A 163 7.09 7.72 -1.52
N VAL A 164 6.89 8.64 -0.56
CA VAL A 164 7.91 9.02 0.42
C VAL A 164 8.36 7.82 1.26
N LEU A 165 7.41 7.00 1.74
CA LEU A 165 7.71 5.79 2.49
C LEU A 165 8.55 4.78 1.70
N GLN A 166 8.26 4.62 0.41
CA GLN A 166 9.07 3.78 -0.49
C GLN A 166 10.50 4.31 -0.65
N VAL A 167 10.68 5.63 -0.75
CA VAL A 167 12.00 6.27 -0.81
C VAL A 167 12.76 6.06 0.50
N ILE A 168 12.13 6.29 1.66
CA ILE A 168 12.73 6.04 2.98
C ILE A 168 13.19 4.59 3.10
N LYS A 169 12.32 3.64 2.74
CA LYS A 169 12.64 2.21 2.75
C LYS A 169 13.85 1.89 1.88
N HIS A 170 14.02 2.58 0.75
CA HIS A 170 15.14 2.39 -0.15
C HIS A 170 16.48 2.87 0.43
N ILE A 171 16.48 4.00 1.14
CA ILE A 171 17.67 4.61 1.76
C ILE A 171 18.21 3.73 2.90
N ILE A 172 17.35 3.03 3.64
CA ILE A 172 17.76 2.19 4.77
C ILE A 172 18.62 0.99 4.30
N PRO A 173 19.86 0.83 4.81
CA PRO A 173 20.75 -0.23 4.38
C PRO A 173 20.34 -1.61 4.93
N MET A 174 20.23 -2.59 4.04
CA MET A 174 19.94 -4.00 4.37
C MET A 174 21.05 -4.64 5.22
N THR A 175 20.66 -5.57 6.11
CA THR A 175 21.61 -6.42 6.85
C THR A 175 22.40 -7.35 5.92
N ARG A 176 23.56 -7.83 6.37
CA ARG A 176 24.37 -8.82 5.64
C ARG A 176 23.59 -10.13 5.42
N SER A 177 22.87 -10.58 6.44
CA SER A 177 22.00 -11.78 6.37
C SER A 177 20.91 -11.60 5.31
N ALA A 178 20.18 -10.48 5.34
CA ALA A 178 19.15 -10.21 4.33
C ALA A 178 19.74 -10.17 2.90
N LYS A 179 20.91 -9.54 2.72
CA LYS A 179 21.63 -9.55 1.43
C LYS A 179 22.00 -10.96 0.98
N GLN A 180 22.44 -11.82 1.89
CA GLN A 180 22.77 -13.22 1.57
C GLN A 180 21.52 -14.00 1.16
N VAL A 181 20.44 -13.93 1.95
CA VAL A 181 19.17 -14.61 1.65
C VAL A 181 18.61 -14.16 0.30
N LEU A 182 18.64 -12.85 0.01
CA LEU A 182 18.19 -12.33 -1.28
C LEU A 182 19.06 -12.83 -2.45
N ARG A 183 20.39 -12.85 -2.30
CA ARG A 183 21.29 -13.43 -3.32
C ARG A 183 21.05 -14.92 -3.54
N GLU A 184 20.77 -15.67 -2.48
CA GLU A 184 20.44 -17.09 -2.59
C GLU A 184 19.11 -17.34 -3.28
N ARG A 185 18.07 -16.55 -2.96
CA ARG A 185 16.78 -16.57 -3.67
C ARG A 185 16.94 -16.23 -5.14
N GLU A 186 17.68 -15.16 -5.47
CA GLU A 186 17.97 -14.79 -6.86
C GLU A 186 18.69 -15.91 -7.63
N LYS A 187 19.66 -16.58 -7.01
CA LYS A 187 20.36 -17.73 -7.60
C LYS A 187 19.41 -18.90 -7.84
N ARG A 188 18.52 -19.21 -6.88
CA ARG A 188 17.50 -20.26 -7.01
C ARG A 188 16.52 -19.94 -8.15
N ASP A 189 16.01 -18.71 -8.20
CA ASP A 189 15.09 -18.27 -9.25
C ASP A 189 15.72 -18.32 -10.64
N LYS A 190 16.99 -17.89 -10.75
CA LYS A 190 17.76 -18.00 -12.01
C LYS A 190 17.92 -19.46 -12.43
N LYS A 191 18.25 -20.36 -11.49
CA LYS A 191 18.40 -21.79 -11.74
C LYS A 191 17.07 -22.44 -12.14
N GLU A 192 15.96 -22.10 -11.47
CA GLU A 192 14.62 -22.60 -11.80
C GLU A 192 14.17 -22.13 -13.19
N LYS A 193 14.33 -20.83 -13.50
CA LYS A 193 14.02 -20.27 -14.82
C LYS A 193 14.86 -20.92 -15.91
N ALA A 194 16.15 -21.16 -15.67
CA ALA A 194 17.02 -21.88 -16.59
C ALA A 194 16.57 -23.34 -16.80
N GLY A 195 16.17 -24.03 -15.72
CA GLY A 195 15.61 -25.38 -15.78
C GLY A 195 14.32 -25.47 -16.58
N LYS A 196 13.37 -24.54 -16.36
CA LYS A 196 12.12 -24.45 -17.14
C LYS A 196 12.41 -24.22 -18.63
N LYS A 197 13.31 -23.30 -18.97
CA LYS A 197 13.75 -23.06 -20.36
C LYS A 197 14.41 -24.28 -21.00
N ALA A 198 15.27 -24.99 -20.26
CA ALA A 198 15.92 -26.21 -20.74
C ALA A 198 14.91 -27.35 -20.96
N ALA A 199 13.94 -27.51 -20.06
CA ALA A 199 12.87 -28.49 -20.18
C ALA A 199 11.95 -28.20 -21.38
N GLU A 200 11.55 -26.94 -21.58
CA GLU A 200 10.79 -26.52 -22.76
C GLU A 200 11.57 -26.83 -24.06
N THR A 201 12.87 -26.50 -24.09
CA THR A 201 13.75 -26.80 -25.23
C THR A 201 13.84 -28.31 -25.50
N ARG A 202 13.92 -29.15 -24.46
CA ARG A 202 13.91 -30.62 -24.59
C ARG A 202 12.57 -31.14 -25.13
N LYS A 203 11.43 -30.62 -24.65
CA LYS A 203 10.09 -30.98 -25.17
C LYS A 203 9.97 -30.65 -26.66
N LEU A 204 10.50 -29.49 -27.08
CA LEU A 204 10.52 -29.09 -28.48
C LEU A 204 11.41 -29.98 -29.35
N LYS A 205 12.59 -30.39 -28.85
CA LYS A 205 13.47 -31.34 -29.55
C LYS A 205 12.78 -32.69 -29.80
N LYS A 206 11.94 -33.16 -28.86
CA LYS A 206 11.17 -34.41 -29.00
C LYS A 206 10.06 -34.34 -30.07
N LYS A 207 9.53 -33.15 -30.39
CA LYS A 207 8.45 -32.97 -31.39
C LYS A 207 8.93 -33.03 -32.84
N GLY A 208 10.21 -33.33 -33.09
CA GLY A 208 10.76 -33.50 -34.44
C GLY A 208 11.45 -32.25 -35.01
N PRO A 209 11.98 -32.31 -36.25
CA PRO A 209 12.79 -31.26 -36.86
C PRO A 209 12.00 -29.96 -37.17
N TRP A 210 10.71 -30.07 -37.50
CA TRP A 210 9.86 -28.89 -37.78
C TRP A 210 9.72 -27.97 -36.55
N ALA A 211 9.54 -28.54 -35.36
CA ALA A 211 9.45 -27.80 -34.10
C ALA A 211 10.76 -27.07 -33.75
N ARG A 212 11.92 -27.65 -34.13
CA ARG A 212 13.22 -26.98 -33.99
C ARG A 212 13.33 -25.76 -34.90
N LYS A 213 12.91 -25.89 -36.16
CA LYS A 213 12.91 -24.78 -37.13
C LYS A 213 12.04 -23.61 -36.67
N LEU A 214 10.85 -23.89 -36.12
CA LEU A 214 9.98 -22.88 -35.51
C LEU A 214 10.63 -22.15 -34.33
N LEU A 215 11.35 -22.88 -33.47
CA LEU A 215 12.02 -22.27 -32.32
C LEU A 215 13.13 -21.30 -32.76
N ASP A 216 13.90 -21.67 -33.77
CA ASP A 216 14.97 -20.81 -34.30
C ASP A 216 14.40 -19.58 -35.01
N ILE A 217 13.30 -19.72 -35.75
CA ILE A 217 12.57 -18.57 -36.33
C ILE A 217 12.11 -17.63 -35.21
N ARG A 218 11.47 -18.15 -34.16
CA ARG A 218 11.02 -17.34 -33.01
C ARG A 218 12.20 -16.64 -32.32
N LYS A 219 13.34 -17.30 -32.14
CA LYS A 219 14.56 -16.70 -31.55
C LYS A 219 15.13 -15.58 -32.43
N LYS A 220 15.21 -15.79 -33.76
CA LYS A 220 15.65 -14.75 -34.70
C LYS A 220 14.72 -13.54 -34.66
N PHE A 221 13.41 -13.78 -34.64
CA PHE A 221 12.41 -12.73 -34.55
C PHE A 221 12.53 -11.93 -33.25
N TYR A 222 12.72 -12.60 -32.10
CA TYR A 222 12.91 -11.93 -30.81
C TYR A 222 14.20 -11.08 -30.78
N LYS A 223 15.29 -11.59 -31.37
CA LYS A 223 16.57 -10.85 -31.46
C LYS A 223 16.44 -9.60 -32.35
N MET A 224 15.69 -9.71 -33.44
CA MET A 224 15.38 -8.59 -34.34
C MET A 224 14.54 -7.51 -33.67
N ILE A 225 13.47 -7.87 -32.94
CA ILE A 225 12.68 -6.91 -32.16
C ILE A 225 13.55 -6.21 -31.11
N LYS A 226 14.41 -6.96 -30.39
CA LYS A 226 15.29 -6.38 -29.39
C LYS A 226 16.29 -5.39 -29.98
N SER A 227 16.84 -5.66 -31.18
CA SER A 227 17.72 -4.71 -31.87
C SER A 227 17.01 -3.43 -32.32
N ILE A 228 15.70 -3.50 -32.62
CA ILE A 228 14.89 -2.32 -32.98
C ILE A 228 14.63 -1.46 -31.74
N ASN A 229 14.43 -2.06 -30.56
CA ASN A 229 14.11 -1.35 -29.33
C ASN A 229 15.32 -0.77 -28.57
N GLY A 230 16.56 -0.94 -29.05
CA GLY A 230 17.73 -0.31 -28.45
C GLY A 230 18.20 -0.89 -27.11
N ASP A 231 17.64 -2.00 -26.64
CA ASP A 231 18.10 -2.71 -25.44
C ASP A 231 19.46 -3.39 -25.72
N LYS A 232 20.56 -2.70 -25.44
CA LYS A 232 21.89 -3.30 -25.38
C LYS A 232 22.04 -4.03 -24.04
N ASP A 233 22.29 -5.34 -24.12
CA ASP A 233 22.64 -6.22 -22.98
C ASP A 233 23.95 -5.79 -22.29
#